data_AF-A0ABC8CHN8-F1
#
_entry.id   AF-A0ABC8CHN8-F1
#
_cell.length_a   1.000
_cell.length_b   1.000
_cell.length_c   1.000
_cell.angle_alpha   90.00
_cell.angle_beta   90.00
_cell.angle_gamma   90.00
#
_symmetry.space_group_name_H-M   'P 1'
#
loop_
_entity.id
_entity.type
_entity.pdbx_description
1 polymer ?
#
loop_
_entity_poly.entity_id
_entity_poly.type
_entity_poly.pdbx_seq_one_letter_code
_entity_poly.pdbx_strand_id
1 'polypeptide(L)'
;MGRQSAEQKRQKKPSSFAVKADTTQGCLNAPQGALPVFESTGPTGHRKRMRQRVLAQGAASLADYELLEMLLYVGIPRKDTKPLAKSLINTFGNLQAVLEAGEENLRQISGVTRASVAVLQDVACVADRLPESGEESRQFLGNWDSILEYADVYLANAPRGQVRALFLDSRNQLIADETVPAFLHEGSSHEAMACIRQAVALVLQRALALHACALVTVDLVAENQTLDQSLAQNAPFVRELQRSAPLLAVEVHDHITIGWGEWRSFNHHAGPKF
;
A
#
# COMPACT_ATOMS: atom_id res chain seq x y z
N MET A 1 5.93 -50.10 92.28
CA MET A 1 7.33 -49.65 92.07
C MET A 1 7.37 -49.04 90.67
N GLY A 2 7.64 -47.77 90.38
CA GLY A 2 7.96 -46.58 91.15
C GLY A 2 8.44 -45.52 90.15
N ARG A 3 7.93 -44.28 90.27
CA ARG A 3 8.44 -42.98 89.77
C ARG A 3 8.30 -42.72 88.25
N GLN A 4 7.48 -41.74 87.80
CA GLN A 4 7.71 -40.26 87.78
C GLN A 4 9.02 -39.89 87.05
N SER A 5 9.14 -38.92 86.14
CA SER A 5 8.34 -37.72 85.83
C SER A 5 8.82 -37.08 84.51
N ALA A 6 7.97 -36.20 83.97
CA ALA A 6 8.26 -34.95 83.23
C ALA A 6 8.96 -34.99 81.85
N GLU A 7 8.85 -34.00 80.96
CA GLU A 7 7.83 -33.01 80.57
C GLU A 7 8.48 -32.18 79.42
N GLN A 8 7.67 -31.82 78.42
CA GLN A 8 7.77 -30.65 77.52
C GLN A 8 8.84 -30.52 76.39
N LYS A 9 8.24 -30.30 75.20
CA LYS A 9 8.42 -29.16 74.25
C LYS A 9 9.34 -29.26 73.02
N ARG A 10 8.65 -29.14 71.87
CA ARG A 10 8.83 -28.22 70.72
C ARG A 10 9.96 -28.44 69.68
N GLN A 11 9.46 -28.73 68.47
CA GLN A 11 9.64 -28.01 67.19
C GLN A 11 10.97 -28.03 66.39
N LYS A 12 10.77 -28.51 65.14
CA LYS A 12 11.20 -28.00 63.81
C LYS A 12 12.61 -28.33 63.27
N LYS A 13 12.57 -28.80 62.02
CA LYS A 13 13.60 -29.29 61.09
C LYS A 13 14.67 -28.25 60.69
N PRO A 14 15.91 -28.68 60.39
CA PRO A 14 16.85 -28.02 59.47
C PRO A 14 16.79 -28.76 58.09
N SER A 15 17.42 -28.40 56.96
CA SER A 15 18.42 -27.43 56.52
C SER A 15 18.41 -27.45 54.98
N SER A 16 18.75 -26.35 54.30
CA SER A 16 19.36 -26.44 52.96
C SER A 16 20.67 -25.63 52.94
N PHE A 17 21.72 -26.29 52.45
CA PHE A 17 23.07 -25.79 52.29
C PHE A 17 23.24 -25.16 50.91
N ALA A 18 24.04 -24.09 50.85
CA ALA A 18 24.48 -23.40 49.66
C ALA A 18 25.84 -23.91 49.18
N VAL A 19 26.16 -23.74 47.88
CA VAL A 19 27.54 -23.73 47.35
C VAL A 19 27.67 -22.63 46.29
N LYS A 20 28.78 -21.87 46.37
CA LYS A 20 29.27 -20.83 45.43
C LYS A 20 30.61 -21.27 44.82
N ALA A 21 30.92 -20.78 43.61
CA ALA A 21 32.22 -20.28 43.07
C ALA A 21 32.07 -20.14 41.53
N ASP A 22 32.17 -18.98 40.87
CA ASP A 22 33.37 -18.17 40.51
C ASP A 22 34.54 -19.03 39.98
N THR A 23 35.11 -18.87 38.78
CA THR A 23 35.78 -17.67 38.23
C THR A 23 36.24 -17.98 36.79
N THR A 24 36.16 -17.06 35.83
CA THR A 24 37.22 -16.84 34.81
C THR A 24 37.10 -15.44 34.21
N GLN A 25 38.19 -14.68 34.25
CA GLN A 25 38.37 -13.31 33.74
C GLN A 25 39.21 -13.30 32.46
N GLY A 26 38.87 -12.38 31.54
CA GLY A 26 39.76 -11.76 30.53
C GLY A 26 39.66 -12.33 29.10
N CYS A 27 39.62 -11.56 28.01
CA CYS A 27 39.66 -10.12 27.73
C CYS A 27 39.21 -9.95 26.26
N LEU A 28 38.32 -9.02 25.93
CA LEU A 28 38.37 -8.22 24.69
C LEU A 28 37.57 -6.93 24.94
N ASN A 29 38.28 -5.80 24.96
CA ASN A 29 37.72 -4.46 25.09
C ASN A 29 36.81 -4.12 23.89
N ALA A 30 35.56 -3.77 24.15
CA ALA A 30 34.73 -3.00 23.22
C ALA A 30 34.81 -1.51 23.60
N PRO A 31 34.82 -0.59 22.63
CA PRO A 31 34.93 0.84 22.91
C PRO A 31 33.72 1.29 23.74
N GLN A 32 33.97 1.82 24.93
CA GLN A 32 32.98 2.50 25.74
C GLN A 32 32.58 3.79 25.02
N GLY A 33 31.32 3.90 24.60
CA GLY A 33 30.76 5.18 24.15
C GLY A 33 29.85 5.18 22.92
N ALA A 34 29.45 4.04 22.35
CA ALA A 34 28.37 4.04 21.37
C ALA A 34 27.03 3.89 22.10
N LEU A 35 26.28 4.99 22.22
CA LEU A 35 24.87 4.91 22.60
C LEU A 35 24.16 4.00 21.59
N PRO A 36 23.29 3.07 22.03
CA PRO A 36 22.54 2.26 21.10
C PRO A 36 21.69 3.18 20.21
N VAL A 37 21.78 3.01 18.89
CA VAL A 37 21.04 3.79 17.88
C VAL A 37 19.52 3.68 18.09
N PHE A 38 19.07 2.66 18.82
CA PHE A 38 17.70 2.54 19.27
C PHE A 38 17.67 2.17 20.76
N GLU A 39 17.05 3.03 21.56
CA GLU A 39 16.71 2.69 22.94
C GLU A 39 15.76 1.50 22.93
N SER A 40 16.15 0.42 23.62
CA SER A 40 15.21 -0.64 24.00
C SER A 40 14.21 -0.04 24.99
N THR A 41 13.15 0.57 24.47
CA THR A 41 12.06 1.06 25.31
C THR A 41 11.35 -0.15 25.88
N GLY A 42 11.57 -0.44 27.16
CA GLY A 42 11.05 -1.64 27.81
C GLY A 42 9.53 -1.85 27.68
N PRO A 43 9.00 -2.97 28.20
CA PRO A 43 7.60 -3.39 28.02
C PRO A 43 6.59 -2.31 28.45
N THR A 44 6.99 -1.45 29.38
CA THR A 44 6.16 -0.39 29.95
C THR A 44 5.88 0.71 28.92
N GLY A 45 4.59 0.91 28.61
CA GLY A 45 4.13 1.96 27.70
C GLY A 45 4.29 1.68 26.21
N HIS A 46 4.86 0.54 25.80
CA HIS A 46 5.01 0.17 24.39
C HIS A 46 3.67 0.14 23.65
N ARG A 47 2.67 -0.52 24.24
CA ARG A 47 1.27 -0.52 23.74
C ARG A 47 0.72 0.88 23.52
N LYS A 48 1.00 1.83 24.44
CA LYS A 48 0.52 3.21 24.34
C LYS A 48 1.21 3.96 23.20
N ARG A 49 2.53 3.80 23.07
CA ARG A 49 3.32 4.41 21.97
C ARG A 49 2.87 3.89 20.60
N MET A 50 2.67 2.57 20.46
CA MET A 50 2.17 1.95 19.23
C MET A 50 0.80 2.50 18.82
N ARG A 51 -0.16 2.58 19.76
CA ARG A 51 -1.47 3.18 19.49
C ARG A 51 -1.37 4.65 19.08
N GLN A 52 -0.52 5.42 19.76
CA GLN A 52 -0.32 6.82 19.42
C GLN A 52 0.28 6.99 18.03
N ARG A 53 1.22 6.12 17.62
CA ARG A 53 1.79 6.11 16.28
C ARG A 53 0.72 5.81 15.22
N VAL A 54 -0.14 4.81 15.45
CA VAL A 54 -1.27 4.53 14.53
C VAL A 54 -2.23 5.71 14.43
N LEU A 55 -2.57 6.35 15.54
CA LEU A 55 -3.47 7.51 15.52
C LEU A 55 -2.85 8.75 14.84
N ALA A 56 -1.54 8.92 14.93
CA ALA A 56 -0.85 10.08 14.37
C ALA A 56 -0.39 9.89 12.92
N GLN A 57 -0.01 8.67 12.53
CA GLN A 57 0.68 8.35 11.27
C GLN A 57 -0.01 7.25 10.45
N GLY A 58 -1.12 6.70 10.96
CA GLY A 58 -1.83 5.58 10.33
C GLY A 58 -1.18 4.23 10.60
N ALA A 59 -1.94 3.15 10.36
CA ALA A 59 -1.48 1.78 10.56
C ALA A 59 -0.37 1.37 9.55
N ALA A 60 -0.31 2.01 8.38
CA ALA A 60 0.73 1.79 7.37
C ALA A 60 2.15 2.16 7.83
N SER A 61 2.29 2.90 8.94
CA SER A 61 3.58 3.21 9.57
C SER A 61 4.19 2.04 10.36
N LEU A 62 3.45 0.93 10.51
CA LEU A 62 3.86 -0.24 11.28
C LEU A 62 4.40 -1.33 10.35
N ALA A 63 5.40 -2.07 10.82
CA ALA A 63 5.77 -3.32 10.18
C ALA A 63 4.70 -4.41 10.42
N ASP A 64 4.63 -5.41 9.54
CA ASP A 64 3.68 -6.53 9.63
C ASP A 64 3.61 -7.20 11.01
N TYR A 65 4.77 -7.47 11.62
CA TYR A 65 4.82 -8.07 12.95
C TYR A 65 4.33 -7.11 14.05
N GLU A 66 4.46 -5.78 13.85
CA GLU A 66 3.94 -4.78 14.78
C GLU A 66 2.42 -4.65 14.66
N LEU A 67 1.87 -4.74 13.44
CA LEU A 67 0.42 -4.85 13.22
C LEU A 67 -0.14 -6.10 13.89
N LEU A 68 0.50 -7.24 13.68
CA LEU A 68 0.12 -8.49 14.32
C LEU A 68 0.21 -8.38 15.84
N GLU A 69 1.26 -7.76 16.36
CA GLU A 69 1.41 -7.50 17.79
C GLU A 69 0.23 -6.68 18.35
N MET A 70 -0.25 -5.68 17.60
CA MET A 70 -1.41 -4.88 17.97
C MET A 70 -2.71 -5.68 18.03
N LEU A 71 -2.93 -6.59 17.06
CA LEU A 71 -4.09 -7.49 17.08
C LEU A 71 -4.02 -8.43 18.29
N LEU A 72 -2.85 -8.98 18.57
CA LEU A 72 -2.62 -9.87 19.72
C LEU A 72 -2.85 -9.18 21.07
N TYR A 73 -2.68 -7.85 21.17
CA TYR A 73 -2.99 -7.14 22.42
C TYR A 73 -4.45 -7.27 22.86
N VAL A 74 -5.37 -7.44 21.91
CA VAL A 74 -6.82 -7.61 22.15
C VAL A 74 -7.09 -8.99 22.74
N GLY A 75 -6.52 -10.04 22.13
CA GLY A 75 -6.68 -11.42 22.60
C GLY A 75 -5.86 -11.79 23.83
N ILE A 76 -4.72 -11.11 24.07
CA ILE A 76 -3.76 -11.45 25.13
C ILE A 76 -3.45 -10.20 25.97
N PRO A 77 -4.28 -9.89 26.99
CA PRO A 77 -4.07 -8.72 27.83
C PRO A 77 -2.85 -8.88 28.74
N ARG A 78 -2.13 -7.77 28.98
CA ARG A 78 -1.05 -7.65 29.98
C ARG A 78 0.15 -8.60 29.80
N LYS A 79 0.37 -9.14 28.60
CA LYS A 79 1.59 -9.87 28.21
C LYS A 79 2.34 -9.15 27.10
N ASP A 80 3.64 -9.40 27.03
CA ASP A 80 4.46 -9.05 25.87
C ASP A 80 4.14 -10.02 24.73
N THR A 81 3.57 -9.49 23.64
CA THR A 81 3.13 -10.26 22.48
C THR A 81 4.09 -10.09 21.30
N LYS A 82 5.15 -9.29 21.44
CA LYS A 82 6.14 -9.09 20.38
C LYS A 82 6.87 -10.38 19.99
N PRO A 83 7.34 -11.22 20.93
CA PRO A 83 7.96 -12.49 20.56
C PRO A 83 6.99 -13.43 19.84
N LEU A 84 5.72 -13.42 20.26
CA LEU A 84 4.67 -14.24 19.65
C LEU A 84 4.37 -13.79 18.21
N ALA A 85 4.21 -12.48 17.98
CA ALA A 85 3.99 -11.93 16.65
C ALA A 85 5.12 -12.31 15.68
N LYS A 86 6.37 -12.17 16.13
CA LYS A 86 7.53 -12.60 15.34
C LYS A 86 7.56 -14.10 15.08
N SER A 87 7.22 -14.92 16.09
CA SER A 87 7.15 -16.36 15.92
C SER A 87 6.11 -16.76 14.87
N LEU A 88 4.92 -16.14 14.90
CA LEU A 88 3.87 -16.40 13.92
C LEU A 88 4.32 -16.04 12.50
N ILE A 89 4.88 -14.85 12.30
CA ILE A 89 5.41 -14.45 10.98
C ILE A 89 6.52 -15.39 10.53
N ASN A 90 7.44 -15.79 11.41
CA ASN A 90 8.50 -16.72 11.04
C ASN A 90 8.00 -18.12 10.68
N THR A 91 6.89 -18.58 11.29
CA THR A 91 6.33 -19.89 11.00
C THR A 91 5.48 -19.90 9.73
N PHE A 92 4.63 -18.88 9.54
CA PHE A 92 3.67 -18.82 8.42
C PHE A 92 4.19 -18.02 7.22
N GLY A 93 5.28 -17.28 7.39
CA GLY A 93 6.00 -16.54 6.34
C GLY A 93 5.67 -15.05 6.30
N ASN A 94 4.39 -14.69 6.27
CA ASN A 94 3.94 -13.29 6.19
C ASN A 94 2.63 -13.06 6.96
N LEU A 95 2.18 -11.81 7.05
CA LEU A 95 0.99 -11.44 7.81
C LEU A 95 -0.30 -12.09 7.25
N GLN A 96 -0.45 -12.12 5.93
CA GLN A 96 -1.60 -12.73 5.26
C GLN A 96 -1.72 -14.21 5.63
N ALA A 97 -0.62 -14.97 5.52
CA ALA A 97 -0.58 -16.38 5.85
C ALA A 97 -0.90 -16.66 7.33
N VAL A 98 -0.60 -15.73 8.24
CA VAL A 98 -1.03 -15.83 9.65
C VAL A 98 -2.54 -15.64 9.79
N LEU A 99 -3.15 -14.71 9.05
CA LEU A 99 -4.59 -14.44 9.11
C LEU A 99 -5.42 -15.57 8.46
N GLU A 100 -4.90 -16.19 7.41
CA GLU A 100 -5.53 -17.33 6.72
C GLU A 100 -5.30 -18.67 7.42
N ALA A 101 -4.37 -18.74 8.38
CA ALA A 101 -4.06 -19.97 9.09
C ALA A 101 -5.27 -20.45 9.92
N GLY A 102 -5.64 -21.73 9.72
CA GLY A 102 -6.69 -22.38 10.50
C GLY A 102 -6.38 -22.42 12.01
N GLU A 103 -7.44 -22.46 12.84
CA GLU A 103 -7.33 -22.47 14.30
C GLU A 103 -6.39 -23.56 14.83
N GLU A 104 -6.43 -24.76 14.23
CA GLU A 104 -5.60 -25.89 14.65
C GLU A 104 -4.11 -25.58 14.49
N ASN A 105 -3.71 -24.98 13.37
CA ASN A 105 -2.33 -24.61 13.09
C ASN A 105 -1.87 -23.46 14.01
N LEU A 106 -2.70 -22.44 14.21
CA LEU A 106 -2.38 -21.33 15.10
C LEU A 106 -2.17 -21.79 16.54
N ARG A 107 -2.99 -22.73 17.02
CA ARG A 107 -2.88 -23.26 18.40
C ARG A 107 -1.65 -24.14 18.64
N GLN A 108 -0.93 -24.57 17.60
CA GLN A 108 0.35 -25.26 17.77
C GLN A 108 1.46 -24.31 18.26
N ILE A 109 1.30 -23.00 18.09
CA ILE A 109 2.29 -22.01 18.50
C ILE A 109 2.10 -21.65 19.98
N SER A 110 3.16 -21.83 20.76
CA SER A 110 3.16 -21.51 22.19
C SER A 110 2.86 -20.04 22.44
N GLY A 111 1.88 -19.78 23.31
CA GLY A 111 1.43 -18.44 23.65
C GLY A 111 0.19 -17.96 22.89
N VAL A 112 -0.24 -18.68 21.85
CA VAL A 112 -1.53 -18.44 21.20
C VAL A 112 -2.67 -18.85 22.12
N THR A 113 -3.64 -17.96 22.29
CA THR A 113 -4.86 -18.18 23.09
C THR A 113 -6.08 -18.28 22.18
N ARG A 114 -7.17 -18.86 22.68
CA ARG A 114 -8.45 -18.89 21.95
C ARG A 114 -8.96 -17.49 21.60
N ALA A 115 -8.74 -16.52 22.50
CA ALA A 115 -9.13 -15.12 22.26
C ALA A 115 -8.30 -14.46 21.17
N SER A 116 -6.98 -14.72 21.09
CA SER A 116 -6.16 -14.23 19.97
C SER A 116 -6.53 -14.89 18.65
N VAL A 117 -6.86 -16.18 18.64
CA VAL A 117 -7.34 -16.85 17.42
C VAL A 117 -8.63 -16.21 16.93
N ALA A 118 -9.61 -15.99 17.83
CA ALA A 118 -10.86 -15.33 17.47
C ALA A 118 -10.61 -13.94 16.85
N VAL A 119 -9.74 -13.12 17.44
CA VAL A 119 -9.40 -11.80 16.88
C VAL A 119 -8.78 -11.91 15.47
N LEU A 120 -7.87 -12.86 15.24
CA LEU A 120 -7.25 -13.04 13.92
C LEU A 120 -8.27 -13.51 12.88
N GLN A 121 -9.15 -14.45 13.26
CA GLN A 121 -10.23 -14.94 12.41
C GLN A 121 -11.29 -13.86 12.13
N ASP A 122 -11.62 -13.04 13.12
CA ASP A 122 -12.54 -11.91 12.95
C ASP A 122 -11.96 -10.91 11.94
N VAL A 123 -10.65 -10.60 12.04
CA VAL A 123 -9.97 -9.72 11.09
C VAL A 123 -9.94 -10.31 9.69
N ALA A 124 -9.64 -11.61 9.54
CA ALA A 124 -9.69 -12.30 8.25
C ALA A 124 -11.10 -12.28 7.66
N CYS A 125 -12.12 -12.59 8.47
CA CYS A 125 -13.52 -12.56 8.04
C CYS A 125 -13.98 -11.15 7.65
N VAL A 126 -13.54 -10.13 8.38
CA VAL A 126 -13.77 -8.74 8.02
C VAL A 126 -13.07 -8.41 6.70
N ALA A 127 -11.80 -8.81 6.52
CA ALA A 127 -11.09 -8.61 5.26
C ALA A 127 -11.79 -9.29 4.08
N ASP A 128 -12.28 -10.52 4.24
CA ASP A 128 -13.04 -11.25 3.21
C ASP A 128 -14.40 -10.61 2.87
N ARG A 129 -15.02 -9.94 3.86
CA ARG A 129 -16.34 -9.30 3.73
C ARG A 129 -16.27 -7.83 3.37
N LEU A 130 -15.11 -7.20 3.56
CA LEU A 130 -14.82 -5.91 2.99
C LEU A 130 -14.53 -6.19 1.52
N PRO A 131 -15.42 -5.81 0.57
CA PRO A 131 -14.97 -5.71 -0.80
C PRO A 131 -13.72 -4.82 -0.76
N GLU A 132 -12.62 -5.27 -1.38
CA GLU A 132 -11.47 -4.43 -1.65
C GLU A 132 -12.01 -3.13 -2.21
N SER A 133 -12.00 -2.08 -1.39
CA SER A 133 -12.64 -0.80 -1.73
C SER A 133 -11.71 -0.01 -2.67
N GLY A 134 -11.04 -0.71 -3.60
CA GLY A 134 -9.95 -0.19 -4.43
C GLY A 134 -9.24 -1.17 -5.36
N GLU A 135 -9.66 -2.45 -5.41
CA GLU A 135 -9.19 -3.47 -6.38
C GLU A 135 -10.40 -4.19 -7.01
N GLU A 136 -11.44 -3.44 -7.38
CA GLU A 136 -12.12 -3.84 -8.62
C GLU A 136 -11.02 -3.89 -9.69
N SER A 137 -10.78 -5.08 -10.27
CA SER A 137 -9.85 -5.35 -11.37
C SER A 137 -9.63 -4.10 -12.22
N ARG A 138 -8.63 -3.29 -11.86
CA ARG A 138 -8.37 -2.04 -12.57
C ARG A 138 -8.09 -2.42 -14.00
N GLN A 139 -8.77 -1.77 -14.91
CA GLN A 139 -8.69 -2.11 -16.32
C GLN A 139 -7.22 -2.02 -16.75
N PHE A 140 -6.66 -3.14 -17.18
CA PHE A 140 -5.33 -3.15 -17.76
C PHE A 140 -5.42 -2.48 -19.12
N LEU A 141 -4.67 -1.40 -19.33
CA LEU A 141 -4.64 -0.60 -20.56
C LEU A 141 -3.25 -0.62 -21.20
N GLY A 142 -2.55 -1.76 -21.11
CA GLY A 142 -1.19 -1.90 -21.63
C GLY A 142 -1.09 -2.31 -23.10
N ASN A 143 -2.22 -2.41 -23.81
CA ASN A 143 -2.24 -2.68 -25.25
C ASN A 143 -3.46 -2.05 -25.94
N TRP A 144 -3.42 -2.00 -27.28
CA TRP A 144 -4.48 -1.40 -28.10
C TRP A 144 -5.86 -2.01 -27.86
N ASP A 145 -5.95 -3.34 -27.87
CA ASP A 145 -7.23 -4.04 -27.72
C ASP A 145 -7.90 -3.65 -26.40
N SER A 146 -7.13 -3.58 -25.32
CA SER A 146 -7.65 -3.20 -24.01
C SER A 146 -8.11 -1.74 -23.91
N ILE A 147 -7.45 -0.82 -24.61
CA ILE A 147 -7.87 0.59 -24.65
C ILE A 147 -9.14 0.75 -25.48
N LEU A 148 -9.24 0.04 -26.61
CA LEU A 148 -10.44 0.07 -27.46
C LEU A 148 -11.63 -0.59 -26.77
N GLU A 149 -11.42 -1.73 -26.10
CA GLU A 149 -12.44 -2.37 -25.27
C GLU A 149 -12.92 -1.44 -24.15
N TYR A 150 -12.00 -0.76 -23.46
CA TYR A 150 -12.35 0.25 -22.46
C TYR A 150 -13.16 1.39 -23.08
N ALA A 151 -12.75 1.91 -24.23
CA ALA A 151 -13.47 2.99 -24.92
C ALA A 151 -14.88 2.57 -25.34
N ASP A 152 -15.05 1.36 -25.85
CA ASP A 152 -16.35 0.84 -26.29
C ASP A 152 -17.30 0.58 -25.11
N VAL A 153 -16.78 0.13 -23.97
CA VAL A 153 -17.61 -0.16 -22.79
C VAL A 153 -17.91 1.10 -21.98
N TYR A 154 -16.90 1.95 -21.72
CA TYR A 154 -17.00 3.05 -20.76
C TYR A 154 -17.12 4.42 -21.42
N LEU A 155 -16.60 4.61 -22.63
CA LEU A 155 -16.60 5.90 -23.32
C LEU A 155 -17.64 6.00 -24.43
N ALA A 156 -18.35 4.92 -24.77
CA ALA A 156 -19.36 4.93 -25.84
C ALA A 156 -20.44 6.01 -25.63
N ASN A 157 -20.89 6.19 -24.39
CA ASN A 157 -21.91 7.18 -24.00
C ASN A 157 -21.34 8.48 -23.44
N ALA A 158 -20.01 8.64 -23.43
CA ALA A 158 -19.39 9.88 -22.97
C ALA A 158 -19.67 11.03 -23.97
N PRO A 159 -19.78 12.29 -23.50
CA PRO A 159 -19.94 13.43 -24.39
C PRO A 159 -18.84 13.47 -25.46
N ARG A 160 -19.23 13.73 -26.71
CA ARG A 160 -18.31 13.92 -27.83
C ARG A 160 -17.74 15.34 -27.82
N GLY A 161 -16.63 15.56 -28.53
CA GLY A 161 -15.89 16.81 -28.57
C GLY A 161 -15.06 17.07 -27.31
N GLN A 162 -14.60 16.02 -26.62
CA GLN A 162 -13.78 16.15 -25.42
C GLN A 162 -12.56 15.23 -25.47
N VAL A 163 -11.48 15.68 -24.84
CA VAL A 163 -10.29 14.86 -24.59
C VAL A 163 -10.36 14.31 -23.17
N ARG A 164 -10.05 13.03 -23.00
CA ARG A 164 -9.93 12.33 -21.73
C ARG A 164 -8.48 11.98 -21.45
N ALA A 165 -8.09 12.02 -20.18
CA ALA A 165 -6.81 11.56 -19.69
C ALA A 165 -7.03 10.31 -18.83
N LEU A 166 -6.45 9.20 -19.27
CA LEU A 166 -6.43 7.93 -18.57
C LEU A 166 -5.10 7.83 -17.81
N PHE A 167 -5.17 7.91 -16.49
CA PHE A 167 -4.01 7.86 -15.60
C PHE A 167 -3.72 6.42 -15.20
N LEU A 168 -2.49 5.96 -15.40
CA LEU A 168 -2.12 4.55 -15.23
C LEU A 168 -1.03 4.38 -14.17
N ASP A 169 -1.04 3.24 -13.49
CA ASP A 169 0.04 2.83 -12.60
C ASP A 169 1.21 2.18 -13.35
N SER A 170 2.23 1.71 -12.63
CA SER A 170 3.42 1.07 -13.20
C SER A 170 3.14 -0.28 -13.89
N ARG A 171 1.94 -0.84 -13.73
CA ARG A 171 1.48 -2.07 -14.38
C ARG A 171 0.50 -1.76 -15.52
N ASN A 172 0.40 -0.49 -15.94
CA ASN A 172 -0.55 0.02 -16.92
C ASN A 172 -2.01 -0.24 -16.54
N GLN A 173 -2.34 -0.27 -15.25
CA GLN A 173 -3.73 -0.36 -14.79
C GLN A 173 -4.32 1.03 -14.59
N LEU A 174 -5.58 1.20 -15.03
CA LEU A 174 -6.29 2.47 -14.93
C LEU A 174 -6.55 2.86 -13.46
N ILE A 175 -5.95 3.98 -13.04
CA ILE A 175 -6.18 4.62 -11.74
C ILE A 175 -7.39 5.55 -11.81
N ALA A 176 -7.47 6.37 -12.86
CA ALA A 176 -8.56 7.32 -13.07
C ALA A 176 -8.74 7.66 -14.54
N ASP A 177 -9.98 7.95 -14.91
CA ASP A 177 -10.37 8.51 -16.20
C ASP A 177 -11.02 9.88 -15.99
N GLU A 178 -10.41 10.94 -16.50
CA GLU A 178 -10.87 12.32 -16.29
C GLU A 178 -10.89 13.14 -17.57
N THR A 179 -11.86 14.04 -17.70
CA THR A 179 -11.92 14.98 -18.82
C THR A 179 -10.82 16.03 -18.69
N VAL A 180 -10.06 16.23 -19.77
CA VAL A 180 -9.10 17.33 -19.90
C VAL A 180 -9.88 18.63 -20.12
N PRO A 181 -9.61 19.70 -19.37
CA PRO A 181 -10.26 20.99 -19.58
C PRO A 181 -10.09 21.44 -21.03
N ALA A 182 -11.20 21.89 -21.64
CA ALA A 182 -11.19 22.39 -22.99
C ALA A 182 -10.22 23.58 -23.11
N PHE A 183 -9.29 23.49 -24.05
CA PHE A 183 -8.43 24.60 -24.44
C PHE A 183 -8.97 25.16 -25.74
N LEU A 184 -9.61 26.33 -25.67
CA LEU A 184 -10.11 27.02 -26.85
C LEU A 184 -8.92 27.61 -27.61
N HIS A 185 -8.87 27.37 -28.92
CA HIS A 185 -7.85 27.95 -29.82
C HIS A 185 -8.21 29.35 -30.32
N GLU A 186 -9.23 29.98 -29.75
CA GLU A 186 -9.64 31.34 -30.11
C GLU A 186 -8.68 32.34 -29.47
N GLY A 187 -7.67 32.75 -30.23
CA GLY A 187 -6.68 33.73 -29.78
C GLY A 187 -5.48 33.83 -30.71
N SER A 188 -4.59 34.79 -30.43
CA SER A 188 -3.27 34.84 -31.08
C SER A 188 -2.49 33.54 -30.83
N SER A 189 -1.51 33.22 -31.70
CA SER A 189 -0.70 32.00 -31.56
C SER A 189 -0.02 31.88 -30.18
N HIS A 190 0.28 33.01 -29.54
CA HIS A 190 0.85 33.05 -28.20
C HIS A 190 -0.17 32.67 -27.12
N GLU A 191 -1.39 33.20 -27.19
CA GLU A 191 -2.48 32.89 -26.24
C GLU A 191 -2.88 31.41 -26.33
N ALA A 192 -2.96 30.88 -27.56
CA ALA A 192 -3.25 29.46 -27.78
C ALA A 192 -2.20 28.56 -27.11
N MET A 193 -0.90 28.88 -27.23
CA MET A 193 0.16 28.11 -26.58
C MET A 193 0.16 28.23 -25.05
N ALA A 194 -0.22 29.38 -24.50
CA ALA A 194 -0.36 29.53 -23.06
C ALA A 194 -1.48 28.65 -22.50
N CYS A 195 -2.62 28.59 -23.19
CA CYS A 195 -3.74 27.73 -22.83
C CYS A 195 -3.35 26.24 -22.86
N ILE A 196 -2.63 25.80 -23.90
CA ILE A 196 -2.10 24.44 -24.00
C ILE A 196 -1.19 24.11 -22.81
N ARG A 197 -0.26 24.99 -22.45
CA ARG A 197 0.64 24.76 -21.31
C ARG A 197 -0.12 24.67 -20.00
N GLN A 198 -1.17 25.47 -19.82
CA GLN A 198 -2.03 25.40 -18.64
C GLN A 198 -2.78 24.07 -18.58
N ALA A 199 -3.35 23.60 -19.69
CA ALA A 199 -4.01 22.30 -19.76
C ALA A 199 -3.03 21.15 -19.43
N VAL A 200 -1.83 21.16 -20.02
CA VAL A 200 -0.78 20.18 -19.71
C VAL A 200 -0.38 20.24 -18.24
N ALA A 201 -0.21 21.42 -17.66
CA ALA A 201 0.13 21.57 -16.25
C ALA A 201 -0.94 20.96 -15.33
N LEU A 202 -2.23 21.14 -15.65
CA LEU A 202 -3.34 20.54 -14.90
C LEU A 202 -3.35 19.01 -15.01
N VAL A 203 -3.15 18.46 -16.21
CA VAL A 203 -3.04 17.00 -16.42
C VAL A 203 -1.88 16.43 -15.61
N LEU A 204 -0.70 17.07 -15.64
CA LEU A 204 0.47 16.60 -14.90
C LEU A 204 0.33 16.76 -13.39
N GLN A 205 -0.26 17.86 -12.92
CA GLN A 205 -0.60 18.04 -11.50
C GLN A 205 -1.53 16.91 -11.03
N ARG A 206 -2.50 16.52 -11.87
CA ARG A 206 -3.40 15.42 -11.56
C ARG A 206 -2.69 14.07 -11.57
N ALA A 207 -1.84 13.80 -12.56
CA ALA A 207 -1.02 12.60 -12.62
C ALA A 207 -0.19 12.40 -11.33
N LEU A 208 0.46 13.47 -10.86
CA LEU A 208 1.23 13.45 -9.62
C LEU A 208 0.35 13.21 -8.39
N ALA A 209 -0.81 13.85 -8.29
CA ALA A 209 -1.75 13.66 -7.19
C ALA A 209 -2.28 12.21 -7.10
N LEU A 210 -2.37 11.54 -8.25
CA LEU A 210 -2.80 10.14 -8.36
C LEU A 210 -1.65 9.13 -8.28
N HIS A 211 -0.39 9.59 -8.19
CA HIS A 211 0.80 8.74 -8.29
C HIS A 211 0.84 7.92 -9.60
N ALA A 212 0.34 8.48 -10.69
CA ALA A 212 0.37 7.84 -12.00
C ALA A 212 1.81 7.72 -12.52
N CYS A 213 2.14 6.57 -13.11
CA CYS A 213 3.43 6.33 -13.77
C CYS A 213 3.34 6.59 -15.28
N ALA A 214 2.15 6.46 -15.86
CA ALA A 214 1.93 6.70 -17.27
C ALA A 214 0.54 7.32 -17.52
N LEU A 215 0.33 7.84 -18.73
CA LEU A 215 -0.95 8.34 -19.19
C LEU A 215 -1.20 8.01 -20.66
N VAL A 216 -2.47 7.80 -21.00
CA VAL A 216 -2.99 7.77 -22.37
C VAL A 216 -4.02 8.88 -22.49
N THR A 217 -4.04 9.62 -23.59
CA THR A 217 -5.12 10.58 -23.85
C THR A 217 -6.03 10.05 -24.95
N VAL A 218 -7.34 10.19 -24.76
CA VAL A 218 -8.37 9.73 -25.70
C VAL A 218 -9.25 10.90 -26.09
N ASP A 219 -9.20 11.29 -27.35
CA ASP A 219 -10.03 12.32 -27.95
C ASP A 219 -11.30 11.70 -28.56
N LEU A 220 -12.44 12.01 -27.96
CA LEU A 220 -13.75 11.56 -28.43
C LEU A 220 -14.25 12.57 -29.47
N VAL A 221 -14.03 12.27 -30.73
CA VAL A 221 -14.21 13.22 -31.84
C VAL A 221 -15.66 13.70 -31.96
N ALA A 222 -15.84 15.00 -32.22
CA ALA A 222 -17.14 15.63 -32.41
C ALA A 222 -17.80 15.20 -33.73
N GLU A 223 -19.14 15.26 -33.79
CA GLU A 223 -19.90 14.75 -34.95
C GLU A 223 -19.59 15.49 -36.28
N ASN A 224 -19.06 16.71 -36.20
CA ASN A 224 -18.76 17.56 -37.34
C ASN A 224 -17.27 17.57 -37.74
N GLN A 225 -16.44 16.67 -37.20
CA GLN A 225 -14.99 16.69 -37.37
C GLN A 225 -14.43 15.30 -37.73
N THR A 226 -13.53 15.21 -38.70
CA THR A 226 -12.85 13.94 -39.02
C THR A 226 -11.79 13.59 -37.96
N LEU A 227 -11.45 12.30 -37.82
CA LEU A 227 -10.38 11.84 -36.91
C LEU A 227 -9.06 12.57 -37.18
N ASP A 228 -8.65 12.70 -38.45
CA ASP A 228 -7.40 13.36 -38.83
C ASP A 228 -7.41 14.86 -38.53
N GLN A 229 -8.55 15.53 -38.68
CA GLN A 229 -8.71 16.94 -38.28
C GLN A 229 -8.55 17.11 -36.77
N SER A 230 -9.16 16.21 -35.98
CA SER A 230 -9.07 16.24 -34.51
C SER A 230 -7.64 15.99 -34.05
N LEU A 231 -6.96 15.02 -34.67
CA LEU A 231 -5.57 14.70 -34.41
C LEU A 231 -4.64 15.88 -34.72
N ALA A 232 -4.85 16.55 -35.85
CA ALA A 232 -4.08 17.72 -36.25
C ALA A 232 -4.31 18.91 -35.29
N GLN A 233 -5.55 19.12 -34.84
CA GLN A 233 -5.91 20.16 -33.89
C GLN A 233 -5.26 19.93 -32.51
N ASN A 234 -5.26 18.69 -32.03
CA ASN A 234 -4.69 18.32 -30.74
C ASN A 234 -3.16 18.15 -30.76
N ALA A 235 -2.52 18.11 -31.93
CA ALA A 235 -1.08 17.89 -32.08
C ALA A 235 -0.17 18.80 -31.22
N PRO A 236 -0.43 20.13 -31.09
CA PRO A 236 0.38 20.98 -30.22
C PRO A 236 0.27 20.59 -28.74
N PHE A 237 -0.91 20.20 -28.28
CA PHE A 237 -1.14 19.72 -26.91
C PHE A 237 -0.39 18.41 -26.65
N VAL A 238 -0.54 17.42 -27.54
CA VAL A 238 0.12 16.12 -27.41
C VAL A 238 1.64 16.28 -27.38
N ARG A 239 2.22 17.11 -28.25
CA ARG A 239 3.67 17.38 -28.27
C ARG A 239 4.16 18.06 -26.99
N GLU A 240 3.40 19.01 -26.46
CA GLU A 240 3.76 19.67 -25.19
C GLU A 240 3.70 18.68 -24.01
N LEU A 241 2.70 17.80 -24.01
CA LEU A 241 2.54 16.74 -23.01
C LEU A 241 3.69 15.73 -23.07
N GLN A 242 4.03 15.22 -24.26
CA GLN A 242 5.16 14.32 -24.49
C GLN A 242 6.51 14.94 -24.10
N ARG A 243 6.65 16.26 -24.24
CA ARG A 243 7.86 16.96 -23.81
C ARG A 243 7.94 17.14 -22.29
N SER A 244 6.80 17.37 -21.64
CA SER A 244 6.76 17.82 -20.24
C SER A 244 6.59 16.67 -19.23
N ALA A 245 5.80 15.65 -19.56
CA ALA A 245 5.52 14.55 -18.66
C ALA A 245 6.77 13.76 -18.21
N PRO A 246 7.75 13.45 -19.10
CA PRO A 246 8.95 12.72 -18.69
C PRO A 246 9.81 13.47 -17.67
N LEU A 247 9.73 14.80 -17.62
CA LEU A 247 10.42 15.62 -16.60
C LEU A 247 9.91 15.34 -15.19
N LEU A 248 8.70 14.77 -15.06
CA LEU A 248 8.06 14.38 -13.81
C LEU A 248 7.98 12.86 -13.65
N ALA A 249 8.76 12.11 -14.43
CA ALA A 249 8.74 10.64 -14.45
C ALA A 249 7.37 10.03 -14.77
N VAL A 250 6.55 10.74 -15.58
CA VAL A 250 5.29 10.22 -16.12
C VAL A 250 5.46 9.96 -17.61
N GLU A 251 5.20 8.73 -18.03
CA GLU A 251 5.24 8.34 -19.45
C GLU A 251 3.95 8.72 -20.17
N VAL A 252 4.05 9.13 -21.44
CA VAL A 252 2.90 9.38 -22.31
C VAL A 252 2.88 8.29 -23.37
N HIS A 253 2.01 7.31 -23.19
CA HIS A 253 1.91 6.16 -24.09
C HIS A 253 1.43 6.59 -25.47
N ASP A 254 0.27 7.26 -25.54
CA ASP A 254 -0.25 7.78 -26.79
C ASP A 254 -1.34 8.84 -26.61
N HIS A 255 -1.71 9.44 -27.74
CA HIS A 255 -2.95 10.16 -27.93
C HIS A 255 -3.77 9.49 -29.02
N ILE A 256 -5.01 9.12 -28.69
CA ILE A 256 -5.88 8.32 -29.54
C ILE A 256 -7.14 9.10 -29.85
N THR A 257 -7.44 9.32 -31.11
CA THR A 257 -8.72 9.90 -31.55
C THR A 257 -9.69 8.79 -31.89
N ILE A 258 -10.88 8.76 -31.29
CA ILE A 258 -11.90 7.72 -31.49
C ILE A 258 -13.21 8.36 -31.95
N GLY A 259 -13.79 7.82 -33.03
CA GLY A 259 -15.06 8.27 -33.59
C GLY A 259 -15.65 7.27 -34.57
N TRP A 260 -16.96 7.00 -34.45
CA TRP A 260 -17.75 6.21 -35.41
C TRP A 260 -17.19 4.82 -35.75
N GLY A 261 -16.64 4.10 -34.77
CA GLY A 261 -16.05 2.77 -34.98
C GLY A 261 -14.66 2.79 -35.62
N GLU A 262 -14.09 3.98 -35.83
CA GLU A 262 -12.71 4.16 -36.26
C GLU A 262 -11.88 4.81 -35.16
N TRP A 263 -10.57 4.58 -35.23
CA TRP A 263 -9.59 5.25 -34.37
C TRP A 263 -8.32 5.61 -35.15
N ARG A 264 -7.58 6.61 -34.64
CA ARG A 264 -6.22 6.95 -35.07
C ARG A 264 -5.35 7.16 -33.85
N SER A 265 -4.06 6.85 -33.98
CA SER A 265 -3.05 7.12 -32.97
C SER A 265 -2.14 8.25 -33.45
N PHE A 266 -1.68 9.06 -32.51
CA PHE A 266 -0.72 10.13 -32.78
C PHE A 266 0.67 9.59 -33.08
N ASN A 267 1.11 8.56 -32.33
CA ASN A 267 2.42 7.96 -32.50
C ASN A 267 2.46 6.86 -33.59
N HIS A 268 1.33 6.23 -33.90
CA HIS A 268 1.24 5.08 -34.80
C HIS A 268 0.25 5.34 -35.94
N HIS A 269 0.78 5.55 -37.15
CA HIS A 269 -0.04 5.65 -38.36
C HIS A 269 -0.53 4.28 -38.89
N ALA A 270 -0.01 3.16 -38.36
CA ALA A 270 -0.50 1.79 -38.50
C ALA A 270 0.19 0.92 -37.43
N GLY A 271 -0.54 0.09 -36.67
CA GLY A 271 -0.02 -0.57 -35.45
C GLY A 271 0.81 -1.85 -35.67
N PRO A 272 1.33 -2.49 -34.59
CA PRO A 272 1.86 -1.92 -33.35
C PRO A 272 3.40 -2.09 -33.28
N LYS A 273 4.11 -1.55 -32.28
CA LYS A 273 4.32 -2.21 -30.97
C LYS A 273 4.74 -1.21 -29.88
N PHE A 274 4.09 -1.35 -28.73
CA PHE A 274 4.65 -1.05 -27.41
C PHE A 274 5.85 -1.95 -27.12
#